data_AF-A0A191ZS89-F1
#
_entry.id   AF-A0A191ZS89-F1
#
_cell.length_a   1.000
_cell.length_b   1.000
_cell.length_c   1.000
_cell.angle_alpha   90.00
_cell.angle_beta   90.00
_cell.angle_gamma   90.00
#
_symmetry.space_group_name_H-M   'P 1'
#
loop_
_entity.id
_entity.type
_entity.pdbx_description
1 polymer ?
#
loop_
_entity_poly.entity_id
_entity_poly.type
_entity_poly.pdbx_seq_one_letter_code
_entity_poly.pdbx_strand_id
1 'polypeptide(L)'
;MAAGNFASQTPHRKKLTSAALRAMWQSNSTPEVRELLWEIYRLQDIARQAHGVLTIARMWGIDKPFLARLNALDSALFGEPCLWERPVDWSAEEEHALKRLSRGRR
;
A
#
# COMPACT_ATOMS: atom_id res chain seq x y z
N MET A 1 19.44 22.37 -11.00
CA MET A 1 18.40 22.40 -9.95
C MET A 1 18.54 21.11 -9.15
N ALA A 2 18.93 21.22 -7.88
CA ALA A 2 19.38 20.10 -7.06
C ALA A 2 18.21 19.19 -6.67
N ALA A 3 18.28 17.91 -7.05
CA ALA A 3 17.46 16.86 -6.47
C ALA A 3 17.88 16.70 -5.01
N GLY A 4 17.04 17.15 -4.09
CA GLY A 4 17.23 16.96 -2.67
C GLY A 4 17.12 15.47 -2.34
N ASN A 5 18.24 14.82 -2.10
CA ASN A 5 18.31 13.50 -1.49
C ASN A 5 17.52 13.50 -0.16
N PHE A 6 16.33 12.91 -0.14
CA PHE A 6 15.69 12.46 1.11
C PHE A 6 16.38 11.21 1.64
N ALA A 7 17.70 11.29 1.83
CA ALA A 7 18.42 10.36 2.68
C ALA A 7 18.31 10.90 4.10
N SER A 8 17.40 10.35 4.91
CA SER A 8 17.33 10.71 6.32
C SER A 8 16.84 9.50 7.11
N GLN A 9 17.71 9.03 7.99
CA GLN A 9 17.40 8.15 9.11
C GLN A 9 15.99 8.46 9.62
N THR A 10 15.11 7.48 9.62
CA THR A 10 13.74 7.68 10.12
C THR A 10 13.82 7.71 11.65
N PRO A 11 13.70 8.86 12.33
CA PRO A 11 13.28 8.81 13.72
C PRO A 11 11.98 8.01 13.74
N HIS A 12 11.80 7.11 14.71
CA HIS A 12 10.57 6.34 14.86
C HIS A 12 9.40 7.31 15.08
N ARG A 13 8.84 7.83 13.99
CA ARG A 13 7.68 8.72 14.02
C ARG A 13 6.51 7.88 14.46
N LYS A 14 5.88 8.30 15.55
CA LYS A 14 4.66 7.67 16.04
C LYS A 14 3.63 7.65 14.91
N LYS A 15 3.04 6.48 14.65
CA LYS A 15 1.97 6.33 13.66
C LYS A 15 0.84 7.29 14.01
N LEU A 16 0.41 8.09 13.04
CA LEU A 16 -0.69 9.03 13.23
C LEU A 16 -2.02 8.26 13.27
N THR A 17 -2.81 8.52 14.31
CA THR A 17 -4.18 8.00 14.41
C THR A 17 -5.14 8.91 13.63
N SER A 18 -6.33 8.43 13.32
CA SER A 18 -7.39 9.27 12.71
C SER A 18 -7.72 10.49 13.57
N ALA A 19 -7.63 10.36 14.90
CA ALA A 19 -7.80 11.49 15.82
C ALA A 19 -6.68 12.53 15.68
N ALA A 20 -5.43 12.09 15.55
CA ALA A 20 -4.29 12.98 15.34
C ALA A 20 -4.40 13.72 13.99
N LEU A 21 -4.78 13.02 12.92
CA LEU A 21 -5.02 13.62 11.60
C LEU A 21 -6.15 14.66 11.63
N ARG A 22 -7.24 14.38 12.37
CA ARG A 22 -8.34 15.33 12.57
C ARG A 22 -7.89 16.55 13.37
N ALA A 23 -7.08 16.38 14.41
CA ALA A 23 -6.52 17.50 15.16
C ALA A 23 -5.63 18.39 14.27
N MET A 24 -4.83 17.79 13.38
CA MET A 24 -4.02 18.53 12.41
C MET A 24 -4.90 19.39 11.49
N TRP A 25 -6.00 18.85 10.96
CA TRP A 25 -6.97 19.62 10.17
C TRP A 25 -7.52 20.82 10.94
N GLN A 26 -7.99 20.60 12.18
CA GLN A 26 -8.57 21.65 13.02
C GLN A 26 -7.55 22.76 13.34
N SER A 27 -6.27 22.39 13.48
CA SER A 27 -5.20 23.36 13.74
C SER A 27 -4.77 24.15 12.50
N ASN A 28 -4.90 23.57 11.30
CA ASN A 28 -4.42 24.16 10.06
C ASN A 28 -5.27 23.69 8.86
N SER A 29 -6.36 24.41 8.59
CA SER A 29 -7.36 24.04 7.58
C SER A 29 -7.07 24.61 6.19
N THR A 30 -5.86 24.42 5.65
CA THR A 30 -5.57 24.85 4.28
C THR A 30 -6.01 23.82 3.24
N PRO A 31 -6.28 24.22 1.99
CA PRO A 31 -6.59 23.29 0.91
C PRO A 31 -5.54 22.20 0.74
N GLU A 32 -4.25 22.52 0.86
CA GLU A 32 -3.15 21.57 0.70
C GLU A 32 -3.14 20.51 1.81
N VAL A 33 -3.43 20.91 3.05
CA VAL A 33 -3.58 19.96 4.18
C VAL A 33 -4.76 19.04 3.94
N ARG A 34 -5.85 19.53 3.36
CA ARG A 34 -7.02 18.70 3.01
C ARG A 34 -6.65 17.64 1.97
N GLU A 35 -5.94 18.02 0.90
CA GLU A 35 -5.50 17.07 -0.14
C GLU A 35 -4.55 16.01 0.44
N LEU A 36 -3.61 16.43 1.30
CA LEU A 36 -2.72 15.50 2.00
C LEU A 36 -3.47 14.52 2.92
N LEU A 37 -4.44 15.01 3.67
CA LEU A 37 -5.27 14.17 4.56
C LEU A 37 -6.14 13.20 3.76
N TRP A 38 -6.66 13.62 2.61
CA TRP A 38 -7.38 12.75 1.70
C TRP A 38 -6.47 11.64 1.15
N GLU A 39 -5.26 11.98 0.71
CA GLU A 39 -4.31 11.00 0.20
C GLU A 39 -3.91 9.98 1.28
N ILE A 40 -3.66 10.45 2.52
CA ILE A 40 -3.40 9.56 3.66
C ILE A 40 -4.59 8.63 3.92
N TYR A 41 -5.82 9.16 3.90
CA TYR A 41 -7.02 8.36 4.10
C TYR A 41 -7.17 7.29 3.01
N ARG A 42 -6.95 7.65 1.74
CA ARG A 42 -7.03 6.77 0.58
C ARG A 42 -6.02 5.62 0.69
N LEU A 43 -4.76 5.92 1.00
CA LEU A 43 -3.72 4.91 1.22
C LEU A 43 -4.01 4.01 2.42
N GLN A 44 -4.58 4.55 3.51
CA GLN A 44 -5.02 3.76 4.66
C GLN A 44 -6.14 2.77 4.29
N ASP A 45 -7.04 3.14 3.38
CA ASP A 45 -8.08 2.25 2.92
C ASP A 45 -7.51 1.08 2.12
N ILE A 46 -6.58 1.34 1.20
CA ILE A 46 -5.87 0.30 0.45
C ILE A 46 -5.13 -0.65 1.40
N ALA A 47 -4.43 -0.11 2.40
CA ALA A 47 -3.75 -0.93 3.42
C ALA A 47 -4.73 -1.84 4.19
N ARG A 48 -5.94 -1.35 4.49
CA ARG A 48 -7.00 -2.14 5.14
C ARG A 48 -7.51 -3.26 4.23
N GLN A 49 -7.73 -2.97 2.95
CA GLN A 49 -8.12 -3.98 1.97
C GLN A 49 -7.03 -5.05 1.82
N ALA A 50 -5.76 -4.65 1.71
CA ALA A 50 -4.61 -5.53 1.65
C ALA A 50 -4.52 -6.46 2.87
N HIS A 51 -4.70 -5.91 4.08
CA HIS A 51 -4.73 -6.70 5.30
C HIS A 51 -5.87 -7.74 5.30
N GLY A 52 -7.06 -7.37 4.82
CA GLY A 52 -8.20 -8.29 4.70
C GLY A 52 -7.90 -9.47 3.77
N VAL A 53 -7.37 -9.21 2.58
CA VAL A 53 -7.00 -10.24 1.60
C VAL A 53 -5.88 -11.14 2.14
N LEU A 54 -4.85 -10.57 2.77
CA LEU A 54 -3.75 -11.33 3.39
C LEU A 54 -4.24 -12.27 4.50
N THR A 55 -5.19 -11.80 5.33
CA THR A 55 -5.77 -12.60 6.41
C THR A 55 -6.49 -13.82 5.85
N ILE A 56 -7.32 -13.64 4.83
CA ILE A 56 -8.04 -14.74 4.16
C ILE A 56 -7.05 -15.72 3.52
N ALA A 57 -6.07 -15.21 2.76
CA ALA A 57 -5.07 -16.02 2.10
C ALA A 57 -4.26 -16.89 3.08
N ARG A 58 -3.92 -16.35 4.26
CA ARG A 58 -3.22 -17.08 5.33
C ARG A 58 -4.08 -18.13 6.01
N MET A 59 -5.38 -17.90 6.17
CA MET A 59 -6.27 -18.80 6.91
C MET A 59 -6.75 -19.98 6.06
N TRP A 60 -7.12 -19.74 4.80
CA TRP A 60 -7.86 -20.73 4.00
C TRP A 60 -7.32 -20.94 2.58
N GLY A 61 -6.30 -20.17 2.17
CA GLY A 61 -6.05 -19.97 0.74
C GLY A 61 -7.14 -19.08 0.10
N ILE A 62 -6.97 -18.72 -1.17
CA ILE A 62 -7.94 -17.85 -1.85
C ILE A 62 -8.95 -18.70 -2.61
N ASP A 63 -10.06 -19.04 -1.95
CA ASP A 63 -11.20 -19.68 -2.59
C ASP A 63 -12.01 -18.68 -3.46
N LYS A 64 -12.80 -19.22 -4.39
CA LYS A 64 -13.67 -18.46 -5.32
C LYS A 64 -14.45 -17.28 -4.69
N PRO A 65 -15.12 -17.40 -3.52
CA PRO A 65 -15.86 -16.28 -2.92
C PRO A 65 -14.98 -15.07 -2.56
N PHE A 66 -13.67 -15.26 -2.40
CA PHE A 66 -12.74 -14.20 -2.02
C PHE A 66 -11.98 -13.59 -3.22
N LEU A 67 -12.10 -14.17 -4.41
CA LEU A 67 -11.50 -13.63 -5.64
C LEU A 67 -11.97 -12.20 -5.94
N ALA A 68 -13.21 -11.85 -5.61
CA ALA A 68 -13.71 -10.50 -5.82
C ALA A 68 -12.94 -9.46 -4.98
N ARG A 69 -12.58 -9.81 -3.74
CA ARG A 69 -11.76 -8.95 -2.86
C ARG A 69 -10.32 -8.86 -3.34
N LEU A 70 -9.76 -9.98 -3.84
CA LEU A 70 -8.44 -9.98 -4.46
C LEU A 70 -8.39 -9.07 -5.70
N ASN A 71 -9.37 -9.21 -6.61
CA ASN A 71 -9.42 -8.41 -7.83
C ASN A 71 -9.65 -6.92 -7.55
N ALA A 72 -10.44 -6.59 -6.52
CA ALA A 72 -10.63 -5.20 -6.09
C ALA A 72 -9.32 -4.60 -5.55
N LEU A 73 -8.58 -5.36 -4.74
CA LEU A 73 -7.27 -4.94 -4.25
C LEU A 73 -6.26 -4.79 -5.40
N ASP A 74 -6.21 -5.74 -6.33
CA ASP A 74 -5.33 -5.70 -7.50
C ASP A 74 -5.61 -4.46 -8.36
N SER A 75 -6.89 -4.17 -8.64
CA SER A 75 -7.30 -2.99 -9.38
C SER A 75 -6.93 -1.68 -8.67
N ALA A 76 -7.09 -1.64 -7.33
CA ALA A 76 -6.70 -0.48 -6.53
C ALA A 76 -5.18 -0.26 -6.58
N LEU A 77 -4.40 -1.31 -6.37
CA LEU A 77 -2.93 -1.25 -6.39
C LEU A 77 -2.38 -0.88 -7.78
N PHE A 78 -2.98 -1.38 -8.86
CA PHE A 78 -2.56 -1.03 -10.23
C PHE A 78 -2.63 0.48 -10.50
N GLY A 79 -3.59 1.19 -9.87
CA GLY A 79 -3.75 2.62 -10.01
C GLY A 79 -2.77 3.47 -9.19
N GLU A 80 -1.94 2.88 -8.33
CA GLU A 80 -1.12 3.62 -7.36
C GLU A 80 0.20 4.12 -7.93
N PRO A 81 0.41 5.45 -8.07
CA PRO A 81 1.68 6.00 -8.56
C PRO A 81 2.88 5.54 -7.72
N CYS A 82 2.71 5.48 -6.39
CA CYS A 82 3.78 5.15 -5.46
C CYS A 82 4.35 3.74 -5.64
N LEU A 83 3.60 2.80 -6.23
CA LEU A 83 4.06 1.44 -6.51
C LEU A 83 4.87 1.36 -7.80
N TRP A 84 4.59 2.23 -8.78
CA TRP A 84 5.35 2.33 -10.02
C TRP A 84 6.63 3.16 -9.84
N GLU A 85 6.58 4.20 -9.00
CA GLU A 85 7.73 5.03 -8.65
C GLU A 85 8.76 4.27 -7.80
N ARG A 86 8.31 3.30 -7.02
CA ARG A 86 9.17 2.45 -6.19
C ARG A 86 8.67 1.01 -6.21
N PRO A 87 8.97 0.25 -7.27
CA PRO A 87 8.57 -1.14 -7.37
C PRO A 87 9.24 -2.00 -6.29
N VAL A 88 8.64 -3.16 -6.03
CA VAL A 88 9.23 -4.17 -5.15
C VAL A 88 10.48 -4.74 -5.82
N ASP A 89 11.61 -4.61 -5.16
CA ASP A 89 12.87 -5.27 -5.57
C ASP A 89 12.83 -6.74 -5.14
N TRP A 90 12.59 -7.63 -6.09
CA TRP A 90 12.65 -9.07 -5.87
C TRP A 90 14.11 -9.54 -5.90
N SER A 91 14.47 -10.47 -5.03
CA SER A 91 15.73 -11.19 -5.17
C SER A 91 15.70 -12.11 -6.39
N ALA A 92 16.87 -12.43 -6.94
CA ALA A 92 16.99 -13.37 -8.05
C ALA A 92 16.37 -14.75 -7.76
N GLU A 93 16.44 -15.20 -6.50
CA GLU A 93 15.87 -16.46 -6.03
C GLU A 93 14.33 -16.41 -6.05
N GLU A 94 13.75 -15.32 -5.56
CA GLU A 94 12.29 -15.10 -5.57
C GLU A 94 11.75 -15.00 -7.00
N GLU A 95 12.43 -14.27 -7.89
CA GLU A 95 12.06 -14.21 -9.30
C GLU A 95 12.08 -15.60 -9.97
N HIS A 96 13.12 -16.39 -9.70
CA HIS A 96 13.25 -17.73 -10.26
C HIS A 96 12.15 -18.65 -9.72
N ALA A 97 11.80 -18.56 -8.44
CA ALA A 97 10.68 -19.28 -7.85
C ALA A 97 9.35 -18.88 -8.49
N LEU A 98 9.09 -17.59 -8.70
CA LEU A 98 7.89 -17.08 -9.38
C LEU A 98 7.76 -17.62 -10.82
N LYS A 99 8.87 -17.62 -11.58
CA LYS A 99 8.93 -18.17 -12.94
C LYS A 99 8.60 -19.67 -12.96
N ARG A 100 9.03 -20.44 -11.95
CA ARG A 100 8.68 -21.87 -11.82
C ARG A 100 7.20 -22.08 -11.49
N LEU A 101 6.66 -21.32 -10.54
CA LEU A 101 5.25 -21.41 -10.12
C LEU A 101 4.29 -21.07 -11.26
N SER A 102 4.62 -20.08 -12.10
CA SER A 102 3.79 -19.69 -13.25
C SER A 102 3.76 -20.74 -14.37
N ARG A 103 4.83 -21.53 -14.52
CA ARG A 103 4.89 -22.63 -15.51
C ARG A 103 4.10 -23.87 -15.08
N GLY A 104 4.00 -24.14 -13.78
CA GLY A 104 3.25 -25.28 -13.24
C GLY A 104 1.73 -25.08 -13.15
N ARG A 105 1.23 -23.86 -13.44
CA ARG A 105 -0.21 -23.52 -13.42
C ARG A 105 -0.87 -23.47 -14.81
N ARG A 106 -0.14 -23.73 -15.90
CA ARG A 106 -0.70 -23.81 -17.26
C ARG A 106 -1.14 -25.22 -17.61
#